data_AF-A0A356ATW1-F1
#
_entry.id   AF-A0A356ATW1-F1
#
_cell.length_a   1.000
_cell.length_b   1.000
_cell.length_c   1.000
_cell.angle_alpha   90.00
_cell.angle_beta   90.00
_cell.angle_gamma   90.00
#
_symmetry.space_group_name_H-M   'P 1'
#
loop_
_entity.id
_entity.type
_entity.pdbx_description
1 polymer ?
#
loop_
_entity_poly.entity_id
_entity_poly.type
_entity_poly.pdbx_seq_one_letter_code
_entity_poly.pdbx_strand_id
1 'polypeptide(L)'
;MGKGTESDFQRVIKALKALSEGKELETYFDIDQILRYLATHTIVVNLDSYNSSMAQNYYIYEHQGQITILPWDYNLAWGGFQSGKASSVINFPIDTPVSAIEISSRPLIEKLFANTEYLERYHSYLQQMIDHYFINGKFEEKINTLDALISDYVKTDATAFCTFEEYKIAVSTFTTLGNLRAQSVQGQLDGTVPSTTAEQNENVEQLISAGDLNLSNLGNMMGGREGDEFPGIMGGTDKSPFPGGMSNDVDAELMSKAMDILRQANGEITDDIKKSLASIGLTTQQIVQITAMTGGRFGGTEPLGQNKSIPNPKDMGASANQSIGSNNLIFLGVLLIILLAALIFVSRFKKSY
;
A
#
# COMPACT_ATOMS: atom_id res chain seq x y z
N MET A 1 6.58 19.16 -16.07
CA MET A 1 7.34 20.24 -15.39
C MET A 1 6.61 21.55 -15.61
N GLY A 2 6.39 22.33 -14.54
CA GLY A 2 5.74 23.63 -14.64
C GLY A 2 6.55 24.62 -15.48
N LYS A 3 5.92 25.71 -15.92
CA LYS A 3 6.64 26.83 -16.53
C LYS A 3 7.50 27.49 -15.44
N GLY A 4 8.81 27.53 -15.63
CA GLY A 4 9.76 28.15 -14.70
C GLY A 4 11.01 28.65 -15.44
N THR A 5 11.72 29.59 -14.82
CA THR A 5 13.01 30.07 -15.31
C THR A 5 14.14 29.20 -14.79
N GLU A 6 15.32 29.26 -15.42
CA GLU A 6 16.52 28.59 -14.92
C GLU A 6 16.82 28.98 -13.46
N SER A 7 16.60 30.25 -13.11
CA SER A 7 16.82 30.74 -11.75
C SER A 7 15.87 30.08 -10.73
N ASP A 8 14.65 29.75 -11.14
CA ASP A 8 13.67 29.07 -10.28
C ASP A 8 14.10 27.62 -10.04
N PHE A 9 14.54 26.92 -11.10
CA PHE A 9 15.06 25.55 -10.98
C PHE A 9 16.31 25.48 -10.10
N GLN A 10 17.23 26.45 -10.21
CA GLN A 10 18.41 26.51 -9.36
C GLN A 10 18.07 26.74 -7.88
N ARG A 11 17.04 27.53 -7.56
CA ARG A 11 16.56 27.69 -6.17
C ARG A 11 16.06 26.36 -5.60
N VAL A 12 15.26 25.62 -6.37
CA VAL A 12 14.77 24.31 -5.94
C VAL A 12 15.92 23.31 -5.77
N ILE A 13 16.85 23.23 -6.72
CA ILE A 13 18.02 22.36 -6.62
C ILE A 13 18.85 22.69 -5.36
N LYS A 14 19.03 23.98 -5.07
CA LYS A 14 19.76 24.43 -3.87
C LYS A 14 19.05 23.98 -2.59
N ALA A 15 17.73 24.17 -2.51
CA ALA A 15 16.92 23.73 -1.39
C ALA A 15 17.01 22.21 -1.19
N LEU A 16 16.90 21.41 -2.26
CA LEU A 16 17.00 19.95 -2.18
C LEU A 16 18.40 19.48 -1.71
N LYS A 17 19.47 20.16 -2.12
CA LYS A 17 20.82 19.90 -1.59
C LYS A 17 20.91 20.20 -0.09
N ALA A 18 20.39 21.36 0.33
CA ALA A 18 20.35 21.74 1.73
C ALA A 18 19.57 20.72 2.58
N LEU A 19 18.45 20.20 2.06
CA LEU A 19 17.71 19.10 2.68
C LEU A 19 18.55 17.84 2.78
N SER A 20 19.21 17.40 1.71
CA SER A 20 20.05 16.19 1.73
C SER A 20 21.18 16.25 2.77
N GLU A 21 21.70 17.46 3.03
CA GLU A 21 22.74 17.73 4.01
C GLU A 21 22.20 18.05 5.41
N GLY A 22 20.89 18.27 5.57
CA GLY A 22 20.27 18.69 6.84
C GLY A 22 20.70 20.09 7.32
N LYS A 23 20.99 21.02 6.40
CA LYS A 23 21.52 22.35 6.74
C LYS A 23 20.56 23.46 6.32
N GLU A 24 20.54 24.54 7.10
CA GLU A 24 19.81 25.78 6.78
C GLU A 24 18.35 25.54 6.37
N LEU A 25 17.68 24.56 6.99
CA LEU A 25 16.37 24.08 6.51
C LEU A 25 15.32 25.19 6.49
N GLU A 26 15.23 26.01 7.53
CA GLU A 26 14.28 27.14 7.58
C GLU A 26 14.56 28.23 6.55
N THR A 27 15.79 28.33 6.03
CA THR A 27 16.09 29.27 4.94
C THR A 27 15.42 28.84 3.63
N TYR A 28 15.30 27.53 3.39
CA TYR A 28 14.86 26.99 2.11
C TYR A 28 13.50 26.29 2.16
N PHE A 29 12.99 25.99 3.34
CA PHE A 29 11.74 25.26 3.53
C PHE A 29 10.86 25.97 4.55
N ASP A 30 9.57 26.05 4.24
CA ASP A 30 8.56 26.45 5.21
C ASP A 30 8.29 25.26 6.15
N ILE A 31 9.12 25.14 7.19
CA ILE A 31 9.07 24.04 8.14
C ILE A 31 7.72 23.97 8.84
N ASP A 32 7.09 25.11 9.13
CA ASP A 32 5.80 25.12 9.81
C ASP A 32 4.73 24.42 8.98
N GLN A 33 4.59 24.84 7.72
CA GLN A 33 3.60 24.28 6.81
C GLN A 33 3.88 22.81 6.50
N ILE A 34 5.16 22.43 6.39
CA ILE A 34 5.55 21.04 6.15
C ILE A 34 5.21 20.15 7.35
N LEU A 35 5.49 20.57 8.58
CA LEU A 35 5.14 19.78 9.76
C LEU A 35 3.62 19.63 9.93
N ARG A 36 2.83 20.66 9.61
CA ARG A 36 1.36 20.57 9.54
C ARG A 36 0.88 19.59 8.47
N TYR A 37 1.51 19.64 7.29
CA TYR A 37 1.27 18.67 6.21
C TYR A 37 1.55 17.26 6.70
N LEU A 38 2.73 16.99 7.28
CA LEU A 38 3.11 15.67 7.77
C LEU A 38 2.16 15.18 8.87
N ALA A 39 1.79 16.03 9.83
CA ALA A 39 0.85 15.66 10.89
C ALA A 39 -0.52 15.25 10.32
N THR A 40 -1.06 16.05 9.40
CA THR A 40 -2.33 15.75 8.72
C THR A 40 -2.21 14.45 7.92
N HIS A 41 -1.12 14.30 7.17
CA HIS A 41 -0.86 13.16 6.29
C HIS A 41 -0.74 11.84 7.08
N THR A 42 -0.10 11.88 8.25
CA THR A 42 0.02 10.74 9.17
C THR A 42 -1.31 10.36 9.82
N ILE A 43 -2.14 11.34 10.22
CA ILE A 43 -3.46 11.04 10.79
C ILE A 43 -4.34 10.33 9.78
N VAL A 44 -4.40 10.84 8.54
CA VAL A 44 -5.27 10.25 7.52
C VAL A 44 -4.67 9.01 6.87
N VAL A 45 -3.46 8.57 7.22
CA VAL A 45 -2.83 7.35 6.67
C VAL A 45 -2.91 7.31 5.13
N ASN A 46 -2.46 8.39 4.48
CA ASN A 46 -2.39 8.41 3.02
C ASN A 46 -1.08 7.74 2.58
N LEU A 47 -1.16 6.49 2.12
CA LEU A 47 0.00 5.70 1.67
C LEU A 47 0.17 5.69 0.16
N ASP A 48 -0.78 6.21 -0.62
CA ASP A 48 -0.57 6.43 -2.05
C ASP A 48 0.21 7.74 -2.27
N SER A 49 1.38 7.86 -1.65
CA SER A 49 1.94 9.16 -1.31
C SER A 49 3.47 9.18 -1.16
N TYR A 50 4.00 10.28 -0.63
CA TYR A 50 5.39 10.38 -0.18
C TYR A 50 5.76 9.32 0.86
N ASN A 51 4.83 8.84 1.69
CA ASN A 51 5.15 8.00 2.86
C ASN A 51 5.32 6.51 2.52
N SER A 52 5.12 6.11 1.26
CA SER A 52 5.34 4.74 0.79
C SER A 52 6.31 4.72 -0.39
N SER A 53 6.63 3.52 -0.89
CA SER A 53 7.46 3.31 -2.09
C SER A 53 6.97 4.04 -3.36
N MET A 54 5.72 4.52 -3.40
CA MET A 54 5.17 5.27 -4.54
C MET A 54 5.81 6.66 -4.70
N ALA A 55 6.06 7.36 -3.59
CA ALA A 55 6.60 8.71 -3.57
C ALA A 55 5.86 9.73 -4.47
N GLN A 56 4.52 9.67 -4.49
CA GLN A 56 3.66 10.45 -5.40
C GLN A 56 2.58 11.28 -4.68
N ASN A 57 1.66 11.89 -5.43
CA ASN A 57 0.49 12.62 -4.91
C ASN A 57 0.81 13.80 -3.98
N TYR A 58 1.84 14.56 -4.33
CA TYR A 58 2.10 15.88 -3.75
C TYR A 58 2.73 16.79 -4.80
N TYR A 59 2.64 18.10 -4.56
CA TYR A 59 3.41 19.09 -5.29
C TYR A 59 4.44 19.73 -4.38
N ILE A 60 5.65 19.94 -4.91
CA ILE A 60 6.65 20.84 -4.33
C ILE A 60 6.30 22.24 -4.83
N TYR A 61 5.99 23.14 -3.89
CA TYR A 61 5.64 24.52 -4.20
C TYR A 61 6.70 25.46 -3.62
N GLU A 62 7.37 26.20 -4.50
CA GLU A 62 8.35 27.23 -4.11
C GLU A 62 7.67 28.60 -4.14
N HIS A 63 7.78 29.33 -3.03
CA HIS A 63 7.26 30.68 -2.87
C HIS A 63 8.28 31.55 -2.11
N GLN A 64 8.73 32.63 -2.75
CA GLN A 64 9.61 33.63 -2.14
C GLN A 64 10.92 33.05 -1.53
N GLY A 65 11.45 32.00 -2.12
CA GLY A 65 12.70 31.34 -1.71
C GLY A 65 12.51 30.13 -0.80
N GLN A 66 11.29 29.87 -0.32
CA GLN A 66 10.97 28.73 0.53
C GLN A 66 10.09 27.71 -0.19
N ILE A 67 10.40 26.44 0.03
CA ILE A 67 9.63 25.30 -0.45
C ILE A 67 8.63 24.86 0.63
N THR A 68 7.41 24.56 0.21
CA THR A 68 6.42 23.81 0.99
C THR A 68 5.83 22.68 0.15
N ILE A 69 5.01 21.83 0.78
CA ILE A 69 4.35 20.68 0.15
C ILE A 69 2.86 20.94 0.06
N LEU A 70 2.28 20.75 -1.12
CA LEU A 70 0.84 20.80 -1.32
C LEU A 70 0.30 19.38 -1.45
N PRO A 71 -0.73 19.01 -0.65
CA PRO A 71 -1.38 17.72 -0.77
C PRO A 71 -2.13 17.59 -2.09
N TRP A 72 -2.08 16.42 -2.70
CA TRP A 72 -2.88 16.05 -3.86
C TRP A 72 -3.43 14.64 -3.68
N ASP A 73 -4.61 14.37 -4.24
CA ASP A 73 -5.25 13.06 -4.33
C ASP A 73 -5.28 12.21 -3.04
N TYR A 74 -6.30 12.46 -2.21
CA TYR A 74 -6.48 11.80 -0.90
C TYR A 74 -7.65 10.81 -0.90
N ASN A 75 -8.16 10.44 -2.08
CA ASN A 75 -9.25 9.48 -2.24
C ASN A 75 -8.90 8.09 -1.66
N LEU A 76 -7.60 7.74 -1.60
CA LEU A 76 -7.10 6.49 -1.03
C LEU A 76 -6.48 6.63 0.37
N ALA A 77 -6.72 7.75 1.04
CA ALA A 77 -6.39 7.88 2.45
C ALA A 77 -7.23 6.90 3.31
N TRP A 78 -6.94 6.86 4.61
CA TRP A 78 -7.66 6.09 5.63
C TRP A 78 -7.66 4.59 5.39
N GLY A 79 -6.58 4.08 4.84
CA GLY A 79 -6.48 2.66 4.53
C GLY A 79 -6.90 2.29 3.10
N GLY A 80 -7.20 3.27 2.24
CA GLY A 80 -7.68 2.99 0.88
C GLY A 80 -6.62 2.43 -0.08
N PHE A 81 -5.34 2.75 0.15
CA PHE A 81 -4.22 2.26 -0.68
C PHE A 81 -3.38 1.22 0.06
N GLN A 82 -3.27 0.03 -0.54
CA GLN A 82 -2.36 -1.05 -0.13
C GLN A 82 -2.34 -1.33 1.38
N SER A 83 -3.44 -1.03 2.06
CA SER A 83 -3.46 -1.10 3.50
C SER A 83 -3.74 -2.53 3.92
N GLY A 84 -3.01 -2.95 4.95
CA GLY A 84 -3.18 -4.27 5.54
C GLY A 84 -4.46 -4.34 6.37
N LYS A 85 -4.34 -4.89 7.58
CA LYS A 85 -5.48 -5.06 8.49
C LYS A 85 -5.94 -3.70 9.04
N ALA A 86 -7.20 -3.62 9.48
CA ALA A 86 -7.76 -2.47 10.19
C ALA A 86 -6.85 -1.94 11.32
N SER A 87 -6.26 -2.86 12.11
CA SER A 87 -5.32 -2.52 13.18
C SER A 87 -4.09 -1.73 12.69
N SER A 88 -3.56 -2.04 11.49
CA SER A 88 -2.41 -1.33 10.92
C SER A 88 -2.75 0.11 10.53
N VAL A 89 -3.99 0.38 10.10
CA VAL A 89 -4.45 1.73 9.77
C VAL A 89 -4.71 2.51 11.06
N ILE A 90 -5.41 1.92 12.02
CA ILE A 90 -5.70 2.52 13.33
C ILE A 90 -4.39 2.90 14.04
N ASN A 91 -3.44 1.96 14.09
CA ASN A 91 -2.21 2.11 14.85
C ASN A 91 -1.03 2.63 14.03
N PHE A 92 -1.24 3.17 12.83
CA PHE A 92 -0.15 3.65 11.99
C PHE A 92 0.81 4.57 12.79
N PRO A 93 2.11 4.23 12.89
CA PRO A 93 3.03 4.84 13.84
C PRO A 93 3.29 6.32 13.51
N ILE A 94 3.22 7.19 14.52
CA ILE A 94 3.41 8.64 14.33
C ILE A 94 4.88 9.03 14.20
N ASP A 95 5.80 8.25 14.77
CA ASP A 95 7.25 8.55 14.80
C ASP A 95 8.04 7.79 13.74
N THR A 96 7.41 6.78 13.13
CA THR A 96 7.92 6.15 11.90
C THR A 96 6.84 6.07 10.83
N PRO A 97 6.29 7.20 10.35
CA PRO A 97 5.07 7.24 9.54
C PRO A 97 5.34 6.85 8.07
N VAL A 98 5.95 5.70 7.82
CA VAL A 98 6.24 5.18 6.49
C VAL A 98 5.75 3.73 6.34
N SER A 99 5.54 3.29 5.11
CA SER A 99 5.11 1.92 4.82
C SER A 99 5.97 1.27 3.73
N ALA A 100 6.43 0.03 4.01
CA ALA A 100 7.26 -0.78 3.12
C ALA A 100 8.57 -0.11 2.65
N ILE A 101 9.06 0.87 3.41
CA ILE A 101 10.31 1.58 3.18
C ILE A 101 10.93 2.01 4.50
N GLU A 102 12.23 2.32 4.47
CA GLU A 102 12.93 2.97 5.57
C GLU A 102 12.73 4.50 5.55
N ILE A 103 12.69 5.14 6.73
CA ILE A 103 12.61 6.60 6.86
C ILE A 103 13.77 7.30 6.15
N SER A 104 14.97 6.69 6.15
CA SER A 104 16.15 7.22 5.46
C SER A 104 15.96 7.38 3.95
N SER A 105 14.99 6.69 3.35
CA SER A 105 14.58 6.88 1.96
C SER A 105 13.71 8.12 1.75
N ARG A 106 13.32 8.81 2.83
CA ARG A 106 12.45 10.00 2.83
C ARG A 106 13.16 11.16 3.55
N PRO A 107 14.09 11.87 2.87
CA PRO A 107 14.91 12.92 3.46
C PRO A 107 14.12 14.01 4.19
N LEU A 108 12.90 14.33 3.74
CA LEU A 108 12.07 15.32 4.40
C LEU A 108 11.63 14.87 5.79
N ILE A 109 11.19 13.61 5.94
CA ILE A 109 10.81 13.05 7.24
C ILE A 109 12.06 12.82 8.08
N GLU A 110 13.08 12.17 7.51
CA GLU A 110 14.33 11.84 8.19
C GLU A 110 14.97 13.07 8.85
N LYS A 111 15.15 14.16 8.09
CA LYS A 111 15.85 15.34 8.59
C LYS A 111 15.02 16.15 9.58
N LEU A 112 13.71 16.21 9.40
CA LEU A 112 12.85 16.94 10.32
C LEU A 112 12.69 16.19 11.63
N PHE A 113 12.50 14.88 11.61
CA PHE A 113 12.28 14.11 12.83
C PHE A 113 13.57 13.88 13.62
N ALA A 114 14.74 13.99 12.99
CA ALA A 114 16.02 14.00 13.68
C ALA A 114 16.27 15.28 14.50
N ASN A 115 15.49 16.35 14.28
CA ASN A 115 15.55 17.58 15.07
C ASN A 115 14.44 17.56 16.14
N THR A 116 14.83 17.57 17.41
CA THR A 116 13.90 17.51 18.55
C THR A 116 12.85 18.61 18.54
N GLU A 117 13.22 19.86 18.21
CA GLU A 117 12.27 20.98 18.17
C GLU A 117 11.21 20.80 17.06
N TYR A 118 11.62 20.27 15.91
CA TYR A 118 10.69 20.00 14.81
C TYR A 118 9.78 18.81 15.10
N LEU A 119 10.32 17.77 15.75
CA LEU A 119 9.52 16.62 16.20
C LEU A 119 8.47 17.04 17.24
N GLU A 120 8.86 17.85 18.24
CA GLU A 120 7.94 18.41 19.24
C GLU A 120 6.84 19.27 18.60
N ARG A 121 7.19 20.10 17.60
CA ARG A 121 6.21 20.88 16.83
C ARG A 121 5.25 20.00 16.04
N TYR A 122 5.75 18.93 15.41
CA TYR A 122 4.93 17.94 14.72
C TYR A 122 3.96 17.23 15.68
N HIS A 123 4.42 16.79 16.86
CA HIS A 123 3.56 16.21 17.91
C HIS A 123 2.52 17.22 18.40
N SER A 124 2.89 18.48 18.57
CA SER A 124 1.94 19.55 18.91
C SER A 124 0.84 19.70 17.86
N TYR A 125 1.16 19.56 16.57
CA TYR A 125 0.14 19.58 15.50
C TYR A 125 -0.77 18.36 15.53
N LEU A 126 -0.24 17.17 15.81
CA LEU A 126 -1.08 15.99 16.03
C LEU A 126 -2.03 16.22 17.22
N GLN A 127 -1.51 16.68 18.37
CA GLN A 127 -2.32 16.96 19.56
C GLN A 127 -3.41 18.01 19.28
N GLN A 128 -3.08 19.10 18.57
CA GLN A 128 -4.08 20.11 18.17
C GLN A 128 -5.21 19.52 17.32
N MET A 129 -4.90 18.59 16.41
CA MET A 129 -5.92 17.91 15.62
C MET A 129 -6.78 17.00 16.49
N ILE A 130 -6.17 16.24 17.41
CA ILE A 130 -6.91 15.42 18.36
C ILE A 130 -7.87 16.28 19.19
N ASP A 131 -7.38 17.33 19.84
CA ASP A 131 -8.18 18.17 20.74
C ASP A 131 -9.27 18.93 20.01
N HIS A 132 -8.93 19.58 18.90
CA HIS A 132 -9.81 20.56 18.26
C HIS A 132 -10.66 20.01 17.12
N TYR A 133 -10.37 18.81 16.62
CA TYR A 133 -11.08 18.19 15.52
C TYR A 133 -11.76 16.87 15.90
N PHE A 134 -11.07 15.97 16.62
CA PHE A 134 -11.62 14.67 16.98
C PHE A 134 -12.38 14.70 18.31
N ILE A 135 -11.73 15.07 19.42
CA ILE A 135 -12.36 15.13 20.76
C ILE A 135 -13.53 16.12 20.79
N ASN A 136 -13.40 17.24 20.08
CA ASN A 136 -14.46 18.25 19.96
C ASN A 136 -15.56 17.86 18.93
N GLY A 137 -15.58 16.62 18.43
CA GLY A 137 -16.66 16.09 17.60
C GLY A 137 -16.75 16.65 16.17
N LYS A 138 -15.85 17.55 15.75
CA LYS A 138 -15.90 18.15 14.40
C LYS A 138 -15.70 17.14 13.28
N PHE A 139 -14.95 16.06 13.53
CA PHE A 139 -14.78 14.98 12.57
C PHE A 139 -16.13 14.33 12.24
N GLU A 140 -16.88 13.90 13.25
CA GLU A 140 -18.20 13.30 13.06
C GLU A 140 -19.21 14.31 12.50
N GLU A 141 -19.18 15.56 12.99
CA GLU A 141 -20.04 16.63 12.48
C GLU A 141 -19.79 16.88 10.98
N LYS A 142 -18.52 16.88 10.55
CA LYS A 142 -18.17 17.02 9.13
C LYS A 142 -18.70 15.85 8.31
N ILE A 143 -18.55 14.61 8.79
CA ILE A 143 -19.10 13.43 8.11
C ILE A 143 -20.61 13.53 7.99
N ASN A 144 -21.32 13.83 9.08
CA ASN A 144 -22.78 13.96 9.09
C ASN A 144 -23.26 15.09 8.16
N THR A 145 -22.54 16.21 8.13
CA THR A 145 -22.84 17.33 7.22
C THR A 145 -22.70 16.90 5.75
N LEU A 146 -21.64 16.16 5.42
CA LEU A 146 -21.41 15.68 4.06
C LEU A 146 -22.41 14.59 3.67
N ASP A 147 -22.72 13.66 4.58
CA ASP A 147 -23.76 12.65 4.39
C ASP A 147 -25.10 13.31 4.10
N ALA A 148 -25.56 14.23 4.95
CA ALA A 148 -26.80 14.97 4.73
C ALA A 148 -26.80 15.74 3.39
N LEU A 149 -25.65 16.27 2.96
CA LEU A 149 -25.54 17.00 1.70
C LEU A 149 -25.66 16.09 0.46
N ILE A 150 -25.12 14.87 0.51
CA ILE A 150 -25.00 14.01 -0.69
C ILE A 150 -25.92 12.77 -0.68
N SER A 151 -26.51 12.40 0.45
CA SER A 151 -27.24 11.12 0.62
C SER A 151 -28.34 10.91 -0.44
N ASP A 152 -29.20 11.90 -0.66
CA ASP A 152 -30.28 11.81 -1.65
C ASP A 152 -29.75 11.70 -3.08
N TYR A 153 -28.63 12.35 -3.37
CA TYR A 153 -27.96 12.25 -4.66
C TYR A 153 -27.38 10.84 -4.85
N VAL A 154 -26.67 10.29 -3.86
CA VAL A 154 -26.15 8.91 -3.91
C VAL A 154 -27.29 7.90 -4.11
N LYS A 155 -28.42 8.08 -3.41
CA LYS A 155 -29.57 7.20 -3.51
C LYS A 155 -30.21 7.16 -4.90
N THR A 156 -30.14 8.27 -5.63
CA THR A 156 -30.80 8.44 -6.92
C THR A 156 -29.85 8.41 -8.11
N ASP A 157 -28.54 8.29 -7.86
CA ASP A 157 -27.52 8.23 -8.90
C ASP A 157 -27.54 6.87 -9.62
N ALA A 158 -27.98 6.88 -10.87
CA ALA A 158 -28.02 5.71 -11.75
C ALA A 158 -26.62 5.21 -12.18
N THR A 159 -25.56 5.97 -11.87
CA THR A 159 -24.16 5.69 -12.19
C THR A 159 -23.29 5.40 -10.97
N ALA A 160 -23.91 5.28 -9.78
CA ALA A 160 -23.19 5.04 -8.54
C ALA A 160 -22.33 3.77 -8.58
N PHE A 161 -21.13 3.84 -8.00
CA PHE A 161 -20.21 2.70 -7.89
C PHE A 161 -20.58 1.72 -6.77
N CYS A 162 -21.46 2.12 -5.86
CA CYS A 162 -21.94 1.33 -4.75
C CYS A 162 -23.45 1.50 -4.58
N THR A 163 -24.07 0.57 -3.86
CA THR A 163 -25.45 0.68 -3.44
C THR A 163 -25.60 1.73 -2.32
N PHE A 164 -26.81 2.27 -2.16
CA PHE A 164 -27.09 3.21 -1.08
C PHE A 164 -26.84 2.62 0.32
N GLU A 165 -27.12 1.33 0.51
CA GLU A 165 -26.87 0.65 1.79
C GLU A 165 -25.36 0.50 2.07
N GLU A 166 -24.56 0.10 1.06
CA GLU A 166 -23.10 0.07 1.19
C GLU A 166 -22.54 1.46 1.53
N TYR A 167 -23.06 2.52 0.90
CA TYR A 167 -22.71 3.89 1.24
C TYR A 167 -23.00 4.23 2.72
N LYS A 168 -24.19 3.89 3.25
CA LYS A 168 -24.52 4.15 4.66
C LYS A 168 -23.64 3.34 5.62
N ILE A 169 -23.31 2.10 5.26
CA ILE A 169 -22.35 1.28 6.01
C ILE A 169 -20.96 1.91 5.99
N ALA A 170 -20.52 2.42 4.84
CA ALA A 170 -19.23 3.11 4.69
C ALA A 170 -19.16 4.36 5.58
N VAL A 171 -20.21 5.19 5.63
CA VAL A 171 -20.26 6.39 6.48
C VAL A 171 -20.07 6.04 7.97
N SER A 172 -20.78 5.01 8.46
CA SER A 172 -20.66 4.55 9.84
C SER A 172 -19.27 3.93 10.14
N THR A 173 -18.78 3.10 9.22
CA THR A 173 -17.45 2.48 9.32
C THR A 173 -16.36 3.54 9.35
N PHE A 174 -16.46 4.57 8.50
CA PHE A 174 -15.48 5.65 8.40
C PHE A 174 -15.41 6.48 9.67
N THR A 175 -16.57 6.76 10.26
CA THR A 175 -16.68 7.43 11.57
C THR A 175 -15.96 6.61 12.65
N THR A 176 -16.23 5.31 12.70
CA THR A 176 -15.60 4.40 13.66
C THR A 176 -14.08 4.33 13.48
N LEU A 177 -13.60 4.18 12.23
CA LEU A 177 -12.18 4.15 11.91
C LEU A 177 -11.48 5.44 12.37
N GLY A 178 -12.04 6.61 12.05
CA GLY A 178 -11.43 7.88 12.40
C GLY A 178 -11.33 8.09 13.92
N ASN A 179 -12.33 7.64 14.68
CA ASN A 179 -12.30 7.70 16.14
C ASN A 179 -11.25 6.75 16.74
N LEU A 180 -11.17 5.51 16.27
CA LEU A 180 -10.14 4.56 16.71
C LEU A 180 -8.74 5.06 16.35
N ARG A 181 -8.57 5.64 15.16
CA ARG A 181 -7.31 6.27 14.74
C ARG A 181 -6.94 7.43 15.66
N ALA A 182 -7.88 8.32 15.99
CA ALA A 182 -7.65 9.42 16.91
C ALA A 182 -7.26 8.92 18.32
N GLN A 183 -7.90 7.87 18.81
CA GLN A 183 -7.56 7.21 20.07
C GLN A 183 -6.12 6.66 20.05
N SER A 184 -5.73 5.98 18.97
CA SER A 184 -4.36 5.47 18.83
C SER A 184 -3.33 6.59 18.77
N VAL A 185 -3.59 7.65 18.00
CA VAL A 185 -2.69 8.82 17.93
C VAL A 185 -2.56 9.49 19.29
N GLN A 186 -3.65 9.65 20.04
CA GLN A 186 -3.59 10.19 21.41
C GLN A 186 -2.72 9.29 22.32
N GLY A 187 -2.92 7.97 22.24
CA GLY A 187 -2.13 7.00 23.00
C GLY A 187 -0.65 6.99 22.61
N GLN A 188 -0.32 7.27 21.35
CA GLN A 188 1.06 7.40 20.89
C GLN A 188 1.71 8.69 21.40
N LEU A 189 0.96 9.78 21.49
CA LEU A 189 1.43 11.06 22.02
C LEU A 189 1.66 11.01 23.55
N ASP A 190 0.85 10.25 24.28
CA ASP A 190 0.97 10.11 25.74
C ASP A 190 1.86 8.95 26.21
N GLY A 191 2.30 8.10 25.26
CA GLY A 191 3.18 6.95 25.52
C GLY A 191 2.46 5.70 26.02
N THR A 192 1.13 5.63 25.96
CA THR A 192 0.34 4.43 26.30
C THR A 192 0.21 3.44 25.14
N VAL A 193 0.43 3.91 23.90
CA VAL A 193 0.52 3.11 22.67
C VAL A 193 1.89 3.36 22.06
N PRO A 194 2.63 2.33 21.59
CA PRO A 194 3.95 2.55 20.99
C PRO A 194 3.87 3.38 19.69
N SER A 195 4.79 4.35 19.52
CA SER A 195 4.72 5.35 18.45
C SER A 195 5.56 5.00 17.21
N THR A 196 6.41 3.97 17.29
CA THR A 196 7.25 3.48 16.18
C THR A 196 6.86 2.07 15.73
N THR A 197 7.11 1.73 14.47
CA THR A 197 6.87 0.38 13.91
C THR A 197 7.58 -0.70 14.72
N ALA A 198 8.81 -0.45 15.14
CA ALA A 198 9.61 -1.40 15.91
C ALA A 198 8.98 -1.70 17.27
N GLU A 199 8.61 -0.66 18.03
CA GLU A 199 8.00 -0.85 19.34
C GLU A 199 6.60 -1.47 19.23
N GLN A 200 5.82 -1.13 18.19
CA GLN A 200 4.51 -1.75 17.96
C GLN A 200 4.61 -3.24 17.67
N ASN A 201 5.65 -3.69 16.97
CA ASN A 201 5.90 -5.11 16.71
C ASN A 201 6.26 -5.88 17.99
N GLU A 202 6.91 -5.22 18.95
CA GLU A 202 7.29 -5.80 20.23
C GLU A 202 6.16 -5.77 21.28
N ASN A 203 5.21 -4.84 21.13
CA ASN A 203 4.17 -4.55 22.13
C ASN A 203 2.77 -4.54 21.49
N VAL A 204 2.45 -5.58 20.72
CA VAL A 204 1.19 -5.70 19.96
C VAL A 204 -0.06 -5.63 20.84
N GLU A 205 0.06 -6.01 22.11
CA GLU A 205 -1.01 -5.97 23.11
C GLU A 205 -1.37 -4.56 23.58
N GLN A 206 -0.50 -3.58 23.36
CA GLN A 206 -0.73 -2.17 23.70
C GLN A 206 -1.46 -1.43 22.57
N LEU A 207 -1.62 -2.04 21.40
CA LEU A 207 -2.29 -1.44 20.26
C LEU A 207 -3.80 -1.31 20.46
N ILE A 208 -4.39 -0.27 19.87
CA ILE A 208 -5.84 -0.11 19.86
C ILE A 208 -6.46 -1.21 19.00
N SER A 209 -7.39 -1.97 19.59
CA SER A 209 -8.12 -3.03 18.90
C SER A 209 -9.04 -2.46 17.82
N ALA A 210 -9.05 -3.10 16.65
CA ALA A 210 -9.99 -2.80 15.58
C ALA A 210 -11.42 -3.28 15.87
N GLY A 211 -11.61 -4.18 16.83
CA GLY A 211 -12.90 -4.82 17.08
C GLY A 211 -13.47 -5.46 15.81
N ASP A 212 -14.73 -5.15 15.50
CA ASP A 212 -15.44 -5.65 14.31
C ASP A 212 -15.28 -4.73 13.08
N LEU A 213 -14.37 -3.75 13.12
CA LEU A 213 -14.16 -2.82 12.00
C LEU A 213 -13.66 -3.57 10.77
N ASN A 214 -14.43 -3.51 9.68
CA ASN A 214 -14.07 -4.09 8.39
C ASN A 214 -13.75 -2.98 7.39
N LEU A 215 -12.48 -2.89 6.96
CA LEU A 215 -12.06 -1.86 6.01
C LEU A 215 -12.69 -2.00 4.62
N SER A 216 -13.08 -3.22 4.21
CA SER A 216 -13.72 -3.42 2.90
C SER A 216 -15.06 -2.71 2.76
N ASN A 217 -15.70 -2.34 3.89
CA ASN A 217 -16.90 -1.51 3.90
C ASN A 217 -16.65 -0.07 3.40
N LEU A 218 -15.40 0.40 3.38
CA LEU A 218 -15.03 1.73 2.89
C LEU A 218 -14.86 1.77 1.37
N GLY A 219 -15.00 0.62 0.70
CA GLY A 219 -14.81 0.47 -0.73
C GLY A 219 -13.34 0.24 -1.10
N ASN A 220 -13.13 -0.54 -2.15
CA ASN A 220 -11.80 -0.93 -2.60
C ASN A 220 -11.63 -0.46 -4.04
N MET A 221 -10.65 0.42 -4.29
CA MET A 221 -10.44 1.03 -5.63
C MET A 221 -10.09 0.01 -6.73
N MET A 222 -9.77 -1.23 -6.34
CA MET A 222 -9.42 -2.32 -7.27
C MET A 222 -10.36 -3.54 -7.17
N GLY A 223 -11.50 -3.44 -6.47
CA GLY A 223 -12.52 -4.49 -6.43
C GLY A 223 -12.12 -5.82 -5.75
N GLY A 224 -10.96 -5.91 -5.10
CA GLY A 224 -10.57 -7.11 -4.35
C GLY A 224 -11.22 -7.13 -2.98
N ARG A 225 -11.92 -8.20 -2.60
CA ARG A 225 -12.41 -8.39 -1.22
C ARG A 225 -11.22 -8.73 -0.33
N GLU A 226 -11.34 -8.59 1.00
CA GLU A 226 -10.35 -9.15 1.93
C GLU A 226 -10.11 -10.63 1.57
N GLY A 227 -8.86 -10.97 1.22
CA GLY A 227 -8.46 -12.32 0.80
C GLY A 227 -8.16 -12.49 -0.69
N ASP A 228 -8.45 -11.50 -1.54
CA ASP A 228 -7.97 -11.50 -2.92
C ASP A 228 -6.55 -10.92 -2.96
N GLU A 229 -5.55 -11.80 -3.12
CA GLU A 229 -4.18 -11.41 -3.44
C GLU A 229 -4.18 -10.46 -4.65
N PHE A 230 -3.56 -9.28 -4.48
CA PHE A 230 -3.31 -8.30 -5.54
C PHE A 230 -2.76 -8.97 -6.82
N PRO A 231 -3.50 -9.01 -7.94
CA PRO A 231 -2.93 -9.35 -9.22
C PRO A 231 -2.35 -8.07 -9.82
N GLY A 232 -1.19 -7.64 -9.30
CA GLY A 232 -0.54 -6.38 -9.69
C GLY A 232 0.94 -6.50 -10.08
N ILE A 233 1.58 -7.63 -9.77
CA ILE A 233 2.91 -7.97 -10.30
C ILE A 233 2.86 -9.44 -10.69
N MET A 234 2.62 -9.73 -11.96
CA MET A 234 3.18 -10.88 -12.70
C MET A 234 2.56 -10.94 -14.09
N GLY A 235 3.34 -10.51 -15.09
CA GLY A 235 3.33 -11.24 -16.35
C GLY A 235 3.99 -12.60 -16.08
N GLY A 236 3.19 -13.67 -16.02
CA GLY A 236 3.72 -15.02 -15.84
C GLY A 236 2.65 -15.98 -15.32
N THR A 237 2.29 -16.93 -16.18
CA THR A 237 1.32 -18.00 -15.97
C THR A 237 1.51 -18.85 -14.70
N ASP A 238 0.36 -19.25 -14.16
CA ASP A 238 0.07 -20.49 -13.41
C ASP A 238 0.68 -20.73 -12.01
N LYS A 239 -0.25 -20.83 -11.05
CA LYS A 239 -0.20 -21.59 -9.79
C LYS A 239 1.00 -21.30 -8.86
N SER A 240 0.74 -20.47 -7.86
CA SER A 240 1.57 -20.39 -6.65
C SER A 240 1.84 -21.81 -6.11
N PRO A 241 3.12 -22.19 -5.92
CA PRO A 241 3.53 -23.54 -5.54
C PRO A 241 3.55 -23.77 -4.03
N PHE A 242 3.01 -22.83 -3.26
CA PHE A 242 3.12 -22.80 -1.80
C PHE A 242 1.89 -23.47 -1.17
N PRO A 243 2.05 -24.52 -0.36
CA PRO A 243 0.96 -25.07 0.44
C PRO A 243 0.46 -24.01 1.44
N GLY A 244 -0.86 -23.87 1.55
CA GLY A 244 -1.51 -22.91 2.45
C GLY A 244 -1.04 -23.08 3.89
N GLY A 245 -0.34 -22.06 4.40
CA GLY A 245 0.26 -22.08 5.74
C GLY A 245 1.54 -21.24 5.86
N MET A 246 2.16 -20.84 4.74
CA MET A 246 3.39 -20.02 4.75
C MET A 246 3.16 -18.52 4.47
N SER A 247 2.01 -18.16 3.91
CA SER A 247 1.70 -16.80 3.47
C SER A 247 1.44 -15.80 4.61
N ASN A 248 1.29 -16.27 5.85
CA ASN A 248 0.78 -15.44 6.95
C ASN A 248 1.86 -14.98 7.94
N ASP A 249 3.04 -15.61 7.97
CA ASP A 249 4.08 -15.38 8.98
C ASP A 249 5.44 -14.93 8.41
N VAL A 250 5.58 -14.82 7.09
CA VAL A 250 6.82 -14.33 6.45
C VAL A 250 6.46 -13.20 5.49
N ASP A 251 6.98 -12.01 5.76
CA ASP A 251 6.82 -10.84 4.88
C ASP A 251 7.28 -11.18 3.44
N ALA A 252 6.53 -10.70 2.45
CA ALA A 252 6.84 -10.86 1.03
C ALA A 252 8.25 -10.37 0.66
N GLU A 253 8.76 -9.33 1.32
CA GLU A 253 10.13 -8.85 1.10
C GLU A 253 11.18 -9.84 1.61
N LEU A 254 10.96 -10.40 2.80
CA LEU A 254 11.83 -11.40 3.41
C LEU A 254 11.84 -12.69 2.58
N MET A 255 10.68 -13.08 2.05
CA MET A 255 10.55 -14.19 1.10
C MET A 255 11.27 -13.93 -0.22
N SER A 256 11.21 -12.70 -0.77
CA SER A 256 11.94 -12.35 -1.99
C SER A 256 13.45 -12.49 -1.79
N LYS A 257 13.98 -11.95 -0.69
CA LYS A 257 15.41 -12.06 -0.34
C LYS A 257 15.83 -13.52 -0.13
N ALA A 258 14.98 -14.31 0.54
CA ALA A 258 15.22 -15.74 0.74
C ALA A 258 15.30 -16.51 -0.58
N MET A 259 14.40 -16.22 -1.52
CA MET A 259 14.36 -16.85 -2.84
C MET A 259 15.54 -16.45 -3.72
N ASP A 260 16.03 -15.20 -3.62
CA ASP A 260 17.24 -14.76 -4.32
C ASP A 260 18.49 -15.50 -3.81
N ILE A 261 18.63 -15.68 -2.49
CA ILE A 261 19.72 -16.46 -1.88
C ILE A 261 19.69 -17.91 -2.39
N LEU A 262 18.51 -18.53 -2.41
CA LEU A 262 18.34 -19.91 -2.87
C LEU A 262 18.54 -20.08 -4.38
N ARG A 263 18.18 -19.07 -5.19
CA ARG A 263 18.43 -19.04 -6.64
C ARG A 263 19.93 -18.93 -6.93
N GLN A 264 20.66 -18.11 -6.17
CA GLN A 264 22.12 -17.98 -6.30
C GLN A 264 22.85 -19.25 -5.87
N ALA A 265 22.31 -20.00 -4.90
CA ALA A 265 22.82 -21.29 -4.46
C ALA A 265 22.46 -22.47 -5.39
N ASN A 266 21.75 -22.20 -6.50
CA ASN A 266 21.31 -23.20 -7.47
C ASN A 266 20.51 -24.38 -6.84
N GLY A 267 19.83 -24.12 -5.72
CA GLY A 267 19.04 -25.12 -4.99
C GLY A 267 19.82 -26.01 -4.01
N GLU A 268 21.14 -25.85 -3.86
CA GLU A 268 21.91 -26.60 -2.86
C GLU A 268 21.77 -25.96 -1.46
N ILE A 269 21.31 -26.77 -0.50
CA ILE A 269 21.05 -26.32 0.88
C ILE A 269 22.27 -26.68 1.74
N THR A 270 23.32 -25.86 1.67
CA THR A 270 24.49 -25.96 2.55
C THR A 270 24.27 -25.20 3.87
N ASP A 271 25.10 -25.47 4.88
CA ASP A 271 25.00 -24.77 6.17
C ASP A 271 25.31 -23.26 6.07
N ASP A 272 26.08 -22.85 5.05
CA ASP A 272 26.35 -21.43 4.79
C ASP A 272 25.14 -20.72 4.17
N ILE A 273 24.33 -21.43 3.38
CA ILE A 273 23.05 -20.91 2.88
C ILE A 273 22.04 -20.78 4.02
N LYS A 274 21.97 -21.74 4.94
CA LYS A 274 21.11 -21.62 6.14
C LYS A 274 21.51 -20.43 7.02
N LYS A 275 22.82 -20.16 7.19
CA LYS A 275 23.30 -18.96 7.89
C LYS A 275 22.92 -17.67 7.16
N SER A 276 23.01 -17.67 5.83
CA SER A 276 22.63 -16.51 5.01
C SER A 276 21.12 -16.22 5.14
N LEU A 277 20.29 -17.26 5.14
CA LEU A 277 18.84 -17.15 5.40
C LEU A 277 18.55 -16.68 6.83
N ALA A 278 19.29 -17.14 7.84
CA ALA A 278 19.15 -16.63 9.20
C ALA A 278 19.56 -15.16 9.32
N SER A 279 20.58 -14.72 8.57
CA SER A 279 21.08 -13.34 8.63
C SER A 279 20.10 -12.30 8.07
N ILE A 280 19.14 -12.71 7.23
CA ILE A 280 18.07 -11.83 6.75
C ILE A 280 16.88 -11.77 7.71
N GLY A 281 16.90 -12.50 8.83
CA GLY A 281 15.85 -12.44 9.86
C GLY A 281 14.88 -13.62 9.87
N LEU A 282 15.14 -14.69 9.10
CA LEU A 282 14.32 -15.90 9.15
C LEU A 282 14.61 -16.71 10.43
N THR A 283 13.54 -17.15 11.08
CA THR A 283 13.63 -18.09 12.20
C THR A 283 14.06 -19.47 11.71
N THR A 284 14.63 -20.28 12.61
CA THR A 284 15.03 -21.67 12.32
C THR A 284 13.88 -22.49 11.73
N GLN A 285 12.64 -22.28 12.19
CA GLN A 285 11.46 -22.98 11.66
C GLN A 285 11.11 -22.55 10.24
N GLN A 286 11.17 -21.25 9.93
CA GLN A 286 10.94 -20.73 8.58
C GLN A 286 12.03 -21.21 7.62
N ILE A 287 13.30 -21.24 8.03
CA ILE A 287 14.40 -21.78 7.22
C ILE A 287 14.15 -23.25 6.88
N VAL A 288 13.74 -24.07 7.85
CA VAL A 288 13.41 -25.49 7.63
C VAL A 288 12.26 -25.65 6.64
N GLN A 289 11.21 -24.83 6.71
CA GLN A 289 10.09 -24.89 5.76
C GLN A 289 10.49 -24.44 4.35
N ILE A 290 11.23 -23.32 4.22
CA ILE A 290 11.65 -22.80 2.90
C ILE A 290 12.57 -23.81 2.22
N THR A 291 13.53 -24.37 2.96
CA THR A 291 14.47 -25.37 2.44
C THR A 291 13.79 -26.69 2.07
N ALA A 292 12.76 -27.11 2.82
CA ALA A 292 11.95 -28.28 2.47
C ALA A 292 11.17 -28.09 1.16
N MET A 293 10.70 -26.88 0.85
CA MET A 293 9.99 -26.57 -0.40
C MET A 293 10.91 -26.56 -1.63
N THR A 294 12.16 -26.09 -1.47
CA THR A 294 13.14 -26.08 -2.57
C THR A 294 13.73 -27.46 -2.85
N GLY A 295 13.88 -28.31 -1.83
CA GLY A 295 14.40 -29.67 -1.97
C GLY A 295 13.54 -30.58 -2.86
N GLY A 296 12.22 -30.35 -2.93
CA GLY A 296 11.30 -31.12 -3.79
C GLY A 296 11.19 -30.62 -5.24
N ARG A 297 11.78 -29.47 -5.58
CA ARG A 297 11.58 -28.82 -6.88
C ARG A 297 12.78 -28.92 -7.84
N PHE A 298 13.96 -29.32 -7.36
CA PHE A 298 15.20 -29.31 -8.15
C PHE A 298 16.12 -30.54 -8.00
N GLY A 299 15.73 -31.59 -7.26
CA GLY A 299 16.55 -32.81 -7.13
C GLY A 299 15.69 -34.07 -7.04
N GLY A 300 15.89 -35.01 -7.97
CA GLY A 300 15.31 -36.35 -7.92
C GLY A 300 16.13 -37.33 -7.07
N THR A 301 15.51 -38.50 -6.82
CA THR A 301 15.97 -39.68 -6.03
C THR A 301 15.96 -39.43 -4.51
N GLU A 302 15.33 -40.18 -3.60
CA GLU A 302 14.69 -41.52 -3.49
C GLU A 302 14.23 -41.65 -1.98
N PRO A 303 13.84 -42.82 -1.40
CA PRO A 303 12.63 -43.63 -1.58
C PRO A 303 11.85 -43.90 -0.26
N LEU A 304 10.55 -44.20 -0.30
CA LEU A 304 9.74 -44.93 0.72
C LEU A 304 8.29 -44.91 0.17
N GLY A 305 7.51 -45.97 0.02
CA GLY A 305 7.53 -47.31 0.58
C GLY A 305 6.06 -47.71 0.82
N GLN A 306 5.53 -48.54 -0.09
CA GLN A 306 4.37 -49.45 0.02
C GLN A 306 2.90 -48.96 -0.07
N ASN A 307 2.26 -49.57 -1.09
CA ASN A 307 0.90 -50.11 -1.18
C ASN A 307 -0.32 -49.17 -1.33
N LYS A 308 -0.83 -49.11 -2.57
CA LYS A 308 -2.14 -49.71 -2.94
C LYS A 308 -2.30 -49.84 -4.46
N SER A 309 -2.32 -51.11 -4.90
CA SER A 309 -3.07 -51.71 -6.02
C SER A 309 -3.57 -50.83 -7.19
N ILE A 310 -3.03 -51.11 -8.39
CA ILE A 310 -3.46 -50.66 -9.71
C ILE A 310 -4.51 -51.63 -10.30
N PRO A 311 -5.59 -51.15 -10.96
CA PRO A 311 -6.22 -51.84 -12.08
C PRO A 311 -5.69 -51.33 -13.42
N ASN A 312 -5.55 -52.27 -14.35
CA ASN A 312 -4.92 -52.21 -15.68
C ASN A 312 -5.60 -51.20 -16.64
N PRO A 313 -4.85 -50.51 -17.53
CA PRO A 313 -5.41 -49.59 -18.52
C PRO A 313 -5.83 -50.34 -19.78
N LYS A 314 -7.12 -50.64 -19.87
CA LYS A 314 -7.83 -50.89 -21.13
C LYS A 314 -9.19 -50.22 -21.03
N ASP A 315 -9.18 -48.89 -21.10
CA ASP A 315 -10.27 -48.08 -21.63
C ASP A 315 -9.79 -46.63 -21.62
N MET A 316 -9.37 -46.15 -22.79
CA MET A 316 -9.73 -44.85 -23.35
C MET A 316 -8.80 -44.55 -24.54
N GLY A 317 -9.41 -44.52 -25.72
CA GLY A 317 -8.77 -44.42 -27.01
C GLY A 317 -8.33 -43.01 -27.39
N ALA A 318 -7.33 -43.02 -28.29
CA ALA A 318 -7.07 -42.14 -29.43
C ALA A 318 -7.60 -40.68 -29.43
N SER A 319 -6.63 -39.76 -29.34
CA SER A 319 -6.38 -38.58 -30.20
C SER A 319 -7.53 -38.05 -31.08
N ALA A 320 -7.87 -36.77 -30.90
CA ALA A 320 -8.45 -35.91 -31.93
C ALA A 320 -7.83 -34.50 -31.88
N ASN A 321 -7.17 -34.13 -32.99
CA ASN A 321 -6.81 -32.76 -33.37
C ASN A 321 -8.04 -31.83 -33.29
N GLN A 322 -7.91 -30.65 -32.67
CA GLN A 322 -8.88 -29.57 -32.83
C GLN A 322 -8.41 -28.57 -33.89
N SER A 323 -9.20 -28.47 -34.96
CA SER A 323 -9.12 -27.43 -35.99
C SER A 323 -9.75 -26.12 -35.48
N ILE A 324 -9.20 -25.00 -35.94
CA ILE A 324 -9.74 -23.65 -35.68
C ILE A 324 -11.05 -23.51 -36.46
N GLY A 325 -12.18 -23.41 -35.74
CA GLY A 325 -13.50 -23.24 -36.33
C GLY A 325 -13.64 -21.90 -37.07
N SER A 326 -14.25 -21.94 -38.25
CA SER A 326 -14.54 -20.82 -39.15
C SER A 326 -15.30 -19.65 -38.51
N ASN A 327 -15.98 -19.87 -37.38
CA ASN A 327 -16.67 -18.82 -36.62
C ASN A 327 -15.70 -17.81 -35.97
N ASN A 328 -14.49 -18.23 -35.58
CA ASN A 328 -13.53 -17.33 -34.92
C ASN A 328 -12.92 -16.30 -35.89
N LEU A 329 -12.80 -16.66 -37.17
CA LEU A 329 -12.29 -15.74 -38.22
C LEU A 329 -13.29 -14.63 -38.55
N ILE A 330 -14.59 -14.93 -38.50
CA ILE A 330 -15.65 -13.94 -38.73
C ILE A 330 -15.67 -12.94 -37.57
N PHE A 331 -15.56 -13.41 -36.32
CA PHE A 331 -15.50 -12.53 -35.15
C PHE A 331 -14.27 -11.60 -35.16
N LEU A 332 -13.10 -12.12 -35.53
CA LEU A 332 -11.89 -11.30 -35.73
C LEU A 332 -12.04 -10.25 -36.82
N GLY A 333 -12.71 -10.60 -37.94
CA GLY A 333 -12.99 -9.68 -39.03
C GLY A 333 -13.91 -8.52 -38.62
N VAL A 334 -14.98 -8.82 -37.87
CA VAL A 334 -15.93 -7.80 -37.38
C VAL A 334 -15.25 -6.84 -36.40
N LEU A 335 -14.40 -7.35 -35.50
CA LEU A 335 -13.65 -6.52 -34.54
C LEU A 335 -12.67 -5.57 -35.24
N LEU A 336 -11.99 -6.01 -36.29
CA LEU A 336 -11.08 -5.17 -37.09
C LEU A 336 -11.82 -4.03 -37.80
N ILE A 337 -13.03 -4.30 -38.31
CA ILE A 337 -13.85 -3.27 -38.98
C ILE A 337 -14.33 -2.22 -37.97
N ILE A 338 -14.75 -2.64 -36.76
CA ILE A 338 -15.15 -1.72 -35.70
C ILE A 338 -13.97 -0.84 -35.26
N LEU A 339 -12.78 -1.41 -35.12
CA LEU A 339 -11.56 -0.68 -34.76
C LEU A 339 -11.21 0.37 -35.83
N LEU A 340 -11.28 0.01 -37.11
CA LEU A 340 -11.04 0.94 -38.22
C LEU A 340 -12.06 2.08 -38.26
N ALA A 341 -13.34 1.78 -38.01
CA ALA A 341 -14.39 2.80 -37.95
C ALA A 341 -14.16 3.79 -36.78
N ALA A 342 -13.74 3.30 -35.62
CA ALA A 342 -13.41 4.12 -34.46
C ALA A 342 -12.20 5.04 -34.72
N LEU A 343 -11.14 4.51 -35.35
CA LEU A 343 -9.96 5.30 -35.72
C LEU A 343 -10.30 6.41 -36.73
N ILE A 344 -11.15 6.12 -37.72
CA ILE A 344 -11.62 7.12 -38.68
C ILE A 344 -12.46 8.20 -37.97
N PHE A 345 -13.34 7.81 -37.05
CA PHE A 345 -14.16 8.75 -36.27
C PHE A 345 -13.29 9.70 -35.44
N VAL A 346 -12.31 9.16 -34.70
CA VAL A 346 -11.37 9.98 -33.90
C VAL A 346 -10.54 10.90 -34.79
N SER A 347 -10.12 10.45 -35.97
CA SER A 347 -9.36 11.30 -36.91
C SER A 347 -10.16 12.48 -37.46
N ARG A 348 -11.49 12.34 -37.60
CA ARG A 348 -12.37 13.40 -38.13
C ARG A 348 -12.85 14.41 -37.09
N PHE A 349 -12.91 14.01 -35.82
CA PHE A 349 -13.46 14.86 -34.74
C PHE A 349 -12.43 15.33 -33.73
N LYS A 350 -11.14 15.29 -34.09
CA LYS A 350 -10.06 15.83 -33.26
C LYS A 350 -10.25 17.35 -33.13
N LYS A 351 -10.85 17.81 -32.03
CA LYS A 351 -10.89 19.22 -31.65
C LYS A 351 -9.46 19.69 -31.43
N SER A 352 -9.05 20.71 -32.17
CA SER A 352 -7.83 21.46 -31.88
C SER A 352 -8.13 22.34 -30.68
N TYR A 353 -7.39 22.15 -29.58
CA TYR A 353 -7.27 23.14 -28.51
C TYR A 353 -6.14 24.12 -28.84
#